data_AF-A0A8J8AE19-F1
#
_entry.id   AF-A0A8J8AE19-F1
#
_cell.length_a   1.000
_cell.length_b   1.000
_cell.length_c   1.000
_cell.angle_alpha   90.00
_cell.angle_beta   90.00
_cell.angle_gamma   90.00
#
_symmetry.space_group_name_H-M   'P 1'
#
loop_
_entity.id
_entity.type
_entity.pdbx_description
1 polymer ?
#
loop_
_entity_poly.entity_id
_entity_poly.type
_entity_poly.pdbx_seq_one_letter_code
_entity_poly.pdbx_strand_id
1 'polypeptide(L)' 'EKSYTGGENGALHPISWYKQFEGGRIFYTALGHTDDCYISDYQFLNHLLGGIKYAMNKK' A
#
# COMPACT_ATOMS: atom_id res chain seq x y z
N GLU A 1 11.80 -13.52 -0.14
CA GLU A 1 12.40 -13.14 -1.44
C GLU A 1 13.37 -14.24 -1.90
N LYS A 2 12.86 -15.31 -2.51
CA LYS A 2 13.66 -16.51 -2.87
C LYS A 2 13.85 -16.71 -4.38
N SER A 3 13.12 -15.93 -5.20
CA SER A 3 13.12 -16.02 -6.66
C SER A 3 14.13 -15.08 -7.33
N TYR A 4 14.81 -14.23 -6.57
CA TYR A 4 15.80 -13.28 -7.08
C TYR A 4 16.96 -13.07 -6.09
N THR A 5 18.10 -12.57 -6.57
CA THR A 5 19.29 -12.29 -5.77
C THR A 5 19.19 -10.92 -5.08
N GLY A 6 19.60 -10.83 -3.81
CA GLY A 6 19.65 -9.56 -3.06
C GLY A 6 18.40 -9.20 -2.24
N GLY A 7 17.52 -10.16 -1.93
CA GLY A 7 16.41 -9.92 -0.99
C GLY A 7 16.86 -9.93 0.47
N GLU A 8 16.56 -8.86 1.21
CA GLU A 8 16.96 -8.67 2.63
C GLU A 8 15.77 -8.58 3.59
N ASN A 9 14.52 -8.51 3.10
CA ASN A 9 13.35 -8.18 3.93
C ASN A 9 12.79 -9.38 4.73
N GLY A 10 13.33 -10.58 4.54
CA GLY A 10 12.93 -11.78 5.29
C GLY A 10 11.55 -12.33 4.93
N ALA A 11 10.97 -13.11 5.84
CA ALA A 11 9.67 -13.78 5.63
C ALA A 11 8.47 -12.86 5.89
N LEU A 12 8.61 -11.89 6.80
CA LEU A 12 7.60 -10.88 7.11
C LEU A 12 7.99 -9.57 6.45
N HIS A 13 7.51 -9.38 5.22
CA HIS A 13 7.77 -8.19 4.42
C HIS A 13 6.43 -7.52 4.08
N PRO A 14 5.88 -6.67 4.97
CA PRO A 14 4.63 -5.98 4.71
C PRO A 14 4.80 -4.95 3.58
N ILE A 15 3.99 -5.10 2.54
CA ILE A 15 3.99 -4.22 1.35
C ILE A 15 2.90 -3.14 1.40
N SER A 16 2.11 -3.10 2.47
CA SER A 16 1.12 -2.06 2.73
C SER A 16 0.95 -1.89 4.23
N TRP A 17 0.91 -0.65 4.70
CA TRP A 17 0.78 -0.34 6.12
C TRP A 17 0.19 1.06 6.32
N TYR A 18 -0.26 1.30 7.55
CA TYR A 18 -0.70 2.62 7.99
C TYR A 18 -0.12 2.92 9.36
N LYS A 19 0.09 4.21 9.66
CA LYS A 19 0.66 4.67 10.92
C LYS A 19 0.13 6.05 11.28
N GLN A 20 -0.11 6.28 12.57
CA GLN A 20 -0.28 7.63 13.11
C GLN A 20 1.09 8.17 13.54
N PHE A 21 1.40 9.40 13.16
CA PHE A 21 2.66 10.04 13.50
C PHE A 21 2.46 11.54 13.68
N GLU A 22 2.82 12.05 14.86
CA GLU A 22 2.73 13.48 15.22
C GLU A 22 1.36 14.13 14.91
N GLY A 23 0.27 13.41 15.22
CA GLY A 23 -1.10 13.87 14.96
C GLY A 23 -1.57 13.71 13.51
N GLY A 24 -0.68 13.35 12.59
CA GLY A 24 -1.00 12.99 11.20
C GLY A 24 -1.27 11.49 11.01
N ARG A 25 -1.82 11.15 9.85
CA ARG A 25 -2.07 9.78 9.40
C ARG A 25 -1.31 9.51 8.11
N ILE A 26 -0.54 8.42 8.11
CA ILE A 26 0.26 7.98 6.98
C ILE A 26 -0.29 6.64 6.50
N PHE A 27 -0.45 6.52 5.19
CA PHE A 27 -0.74 5.27 4.51
C PHE A 27 0.31 5.04 3.44
N TYR A 28 0.79 3.80 3.33
CA TYR A 28 1.76 3.37 2.33
C TYR A 28 1.30 2.06 1.69
N THR A 29 1.50 1.94 0.38
CA THR A 29 1.27 0.72 -0.40
C THR A 29 2.31 0.62 -1.51
N ALA A 30 2.91 -0.56 -1.68
CA ALA A 30 3.78 -0.90 -2.80
C ALA A 30 3.04 -1.69 -3.91
N LEU A 31 1.71 -1.78 -3.82
CA LEU A 31 0.85 -2.31 -4.89
C LEU A 31 0.69 -1.29 -6.04
N GLY A 32 0.09 -1.71 -7.15
CA GLY A 32 -0.21 -0.83 -8.29
C GLY A 32 0.94 -0.71 -9.29
N HIS A 33 1.64 -1.82 -9.57
CA HIS A 33 2.81 -1.79 -10.46
C HIS A 33 2.44 -1.59 -11.94
N THR A 34 1.24 -2.01 -12.35
CA THR A 34 0.79 -1.95 -13.76
C THR A 34 -0.32 -0.91 -13.94
N ASP A 35 -0.43 -0.36 -15.15
CA ASP A 35 -1.50 0.58 -15.51
C ASP A 35 -2.89 -0.03 -15.32
N ASP A 36 -3.04 -1.33 -15.62
CA ASP A 36 -4.30 -2.06 -15.46
C ASP A 36 -4.84 -2.00 -14.02
N CYS A 37 -3.97 -1.92 -13.01
CA CYS A 37 -4.39 -1.75 -11.62
C CYS A 37 -5.26 -0.50 -11.45
N TYR A 38 -4.93 0.59 -12.15
CA TYR A 38 -5.63 1.87 -12.05
C TYR A 38 -6.84 2.00 -12.99
N ILE A 39 -6.97 1.09 -13.96
CA ILE A 39 -8.01 1.15 -14.99
C ILE A 39 -9.14 0.16 -14.68
N SER A 40 -8.81 -1.07 -14.28
CA SER A 40 -9.78 -2.17 -14.23
C SER A 40 -9.76 -3.00 -12.93
N ASP A 41 -8.74 -2.87 -12.09
CA ASP A 41 -8.71 -3.56 -10.80
C ASP A 41 -9.45 -2.79 -9.72
N TYR A 42 -10.75 -3.08 -9.58
CA TYR A 42 -11.59 -2.48 -8.54
C TYR A 42 -11.13 -2.78 -7.11
N GLN A 43 -10.43 -3.90 -6.86
CA GLN A 43 -9.92 -4.20 -5.52
C GLN A 43 -8.76 -3.25 -5.17
N PHE A 44 -7.83 -3.06 -6.10
CA PHE A 44 -6.75 -2.09 -5.93
C PHE A 44 -7.28 -0.66 -5.80
N LEU A 45 -8.23 -0.25 -6.64
CA LEU A 45 -8.84 1.09 -6.57
C LEU A 45 -9.52 1.33 -5.21
N ASN A 46 -10.23 0.33 -4.68
CA ASN A 46 -10.86 0.44 -3.36
C ASN A 46 -9.82 0.49 -2.22
N HIS A 47 -8.75 -0.31 -2.29
CA HIS A 47 -7.62 -0.25 -1.34
C HIS A 47 -6.98 1.14 -1.34
N LEU A 48 -6.68 1.67 -2.51
CA LEU A 48 -6.08 2.99 -2.69
C LEU A 48 -6.99 4.10 -2.14
N LEU A 49 -8.28 4.06 -2.48
CA LEU A 49 -9.27 5.01 -1.97
C LEU A 49 -9.39 4.95 -0.44
N GLY A 50 -9.40 3.75 0.14
CA GLY A 50 -9.42 3.55 1.59
C GLY A 50 -8.20 4.17 2.27
N GLY A 51 -7.01 3.97 1.70
CA GLY A 51 -5.77 4.58 2.19
C GLY A 51 -5.78 6.11 2.12
N ILE A 52 -6.24 6.68 1.02
CA ILE A 52 -6.39 8.14 0.84
C ILE A 52 -7.37 8.71 1.88
N LYS A 53 -8.54 8.09 2.03
CA LYS A 53 -9.54 8.51 3.04
C LYS A 53 -8.97 8.45 4.45
N TYR A 54 -8.24 7.38 4.79
CA TYR A 54 -7.58 7.25 6.09
C TYR A 54 -6.61 8.40 6.35
N ALA A 55 -5.71 8.68 5.41
CA ALA A 55 -4.71 9.75 5.51
C ALA A 55 -5.37 11.14 5.66
N MET A 56 -6.50 11.36 4.98
CA MET A 56 -7.28 12.61 5.07
C MET A 56 -8.18 12.72 6.32
N ASN A 57 -8.23 11.68 7.16
CA ASN A 57 -9.20 11.56 8.26
C ASN A 57 -10.66 11.74 7.79
N LYS A 58 -11.00 11.16 6.64
CA LYS A 58 -12.36 11.15 6.08
C LYS A 58 -12.98 9.76 6.20
N LYS A 59 -14.29 9.72 6.44
CA LYS A 59 -15.09 8.48 6.35
C LYS A 59 -15.46 8.21 4.88
#